data_AF-Q2PJY3-F1
#
_entry.id   AF-Q2PJY3-F1
#
_cell.length_a   1.000
_cell.length_b   1.000
_cell.length_c   1.000
_cell.angle_alpha   90.00
_cell.angle_beta   90.00
_cell.angle_gamma   90.00
#
_symmetry.space_group_name_H-M   'P 1'
#
loop_
_entity.id
_entity.type
_entity.pdbx_description
1 polymer ?
#
loop_
_entity_poly.entity_id
_entity_poly.type
_entity_poly.pdbx_seq_one_letter_code
_entity_poly.pdbx_strand_id
1 'polypeptide(L)'
;YENLTGDGKKEAGEKLRGGCRELLRQIVGDEKMAELKQMKESGLGQEELIAKVDEMLGHITDEAKKQKIHEYGPSCRKIYEDRYKRDNHEHSLD
;
A
#
# COMPACT_ATOMS: atom_id res chain seq x y z
N TYR A 1 6.29 -11.16 -9.71
CA TYR A 1 5.09 -11.81 -9.15
C TYR A 1 3.93 -11.85 -10.16
N GLU A 2 3.92 -10.98 -11.17
CA GLU A 2 2.80 -10.87 -12.12
C GLU A 2 2.55 -12.14 -12.94
N ASN A 3 3.62 -12.88 -13.24
CA ASN A 3 3.55 -14.16 -13.96
C ASN A 3 3.23 -15.36 -13.05
N LEU A 4 3.10 -15.15 -11.74
CA LEU A 4 2.69 -16.20 -10.81
C LEU A 4 1.17 -16.30 -10.79
N THR A 5 0.65 -17.48 -10.47
CA THR A 5 -0.78 -17.74 -10.28
C THR A 5 -1.03 -18.40 -8.92
N GLY A 6 -2.29 -18.44 -8.50
CA GLY A 6 -2.71 -19.10 -7.25
C GLY A 6 -1.92 -18.65 -6.03
N ASP A 7 -1.56 -19.62 -5.18
CA ASP A 7 -0.88 -19.39 -3.90
C ASP A 7 0.49 -18.73 -4.06
N GLY A 8 1.23 -19.06 -5.12
CA GLY A 8 2.51 -18.43 -5.40
C GLY A 8 2.39 -16.93 -5.64
N LYS A 9 1.32 -16.49 -6.33
CA LYS A 9 1.03 -15.05 -6.51
C LYS A 9 0.64 -14.40 -5.20
N LYS A 10 -0.18 -15.07 -4.38
CA LYS A 10 -0.64 -14.59 -3.07
C LYS A 10 0.54 -14.37 -2.12
N GLU A 11 1.41 -15.36 -1.96
CA GLU A 11 2.57 -15.28 -1.07
C GLU A 11 3.55 -14.18 -1.51
N ALA A 12 3.88 -14.12 -2.81
CA ALA A 12 4.73 -13.07 -3.34
C ALA A 12 4.12 -11.68 -3.15
N GLY A 13 2.80 -11.54 -3.36
CA GLY A 13 2.07 -10.31 -3.12
C GLY A 13 2.14 -9.84 -1.66
N GLU A 14 1.96 -10.75 -0.69
CA GLU A 14 2.07 -10.42 0.74
C GLU A 14 3.48 -9.98 1.13
N LYS A 15 4.52 -10.66 0.63
CA LYS A 15 5.92 -10.26 0.88
C LYS A 15 6.23 -8.88 0.32
N LEU A 16 5.82 -8.63 -0.92
CA LEU A 16 6.01 -7.32 -1.57
C LEU A 16 5.24 -6.22 -0.85
N ARG A 17 4.01 -6.51 -0.41
CA ARG A 17 3.22 -5.58 0.41
C ARG A 17 3.94 -5.24 1.72
N GLY A 18 4.54 -6.23 2.39
CA GLY A 18 5.37 -6.02 3.57
C GLY A 18 6.51 -5.03 3.30
N GLY A 19 7.23 -5.21 2.18
CA GLY A 19 8.26 -4.28 1.73
C GLY A 19 7.73 -2.87 1.45
N CYS A 20 6.60 -2.73 0.76
CA CYS A 20 5.96 -1.44 0.50
C CYS A 20 5.51 -0.74 1.78
N ARG A 21 5.02 -1.49 2.77
CA ARG A 21 4.65 -0.94 4.08
C ARG A 21 5.87 -0.40 4.82
N GLU A 22 6.98 -1.14 4.81
CA GLU A 22 8.22 -0.72 5.45
C GLU A 22 8.82 0.51 4.75
N LEU A 23 8.79 0.53 3.42
CA LEU A 23 9.23 1.68 2.64
C LEU A 23 8.41 2.93 2.96
N LEU A 24 7.08 2.80 2.97
CA LEU A 24 6.18 3.90 3.33
C LEU A 24 6.51 4.42 4.73
N ARG A 25 6.71 3.51 5.70
CA ARG A 25 7.13 3.85 7.07
C ARG A 25 8.44 4.64 7.12
N GLN A 26 9.45 4.27 6.33
CA GLN A 26 10.70 5.03 6.26
C GLN A 26 10.51 6.44 5.67
N ILE A 27 9.54 6.60 4.78
CA ILE A 27 9.23 7.88 4.14
C ILE A 27 8.44 8.79 5.09
N VAL A 28 7.28 8.32 5.57
CA VAL A 28 6.32 9.14 6.34
C VAL A 28 6.51 9.06 7.87
N GLY A 29 7.27 8.09 8.37
CA GLY A 29 7.49 7.87 9.80
C GLY A 29 6.42 7.01 10.48
N ASP A 30 6.73 6.56 11.71
CA ASP A 30 5.84 5.66 12.47
C ASP A 30 4.52 6.33 12.86
N GLU A 31 4.52 7.63 13.15
CA GLU A 31 3.30 8.39 13.52
C GLU A 31 2.26 8.35 12.40
N LYS A 32 2.68 8.65 11.17
CA LYS A 32 1.81 8.63 9.99
C LYS A 32 1.36 7.23 9.62
N MET A 33 2.21 6.23 9.86
CA MET A 33 1.81 4.83 9.72
C MET A 33 0.77 4.39 10.76
N ALA A 34 0.86 4.90 11.99
CA ALA A 34 -0.14 4.65 13.02
C ALA A 34 -1.49 5.30 12.66
N GLU A 35 -1.48 6.53 12.15
CA GLU A 35 -2.67 7.24 11.64
C GLU A 35 -3.35 6.42 10.53
N LEU A 36 -2.61 5.97 9.51
CA LEU A 36 -3.14 5.11 8.44
C LEU A 36 -3.73 3.79 8.96
N LYS A 37 -3.10 3.19 9.98
CA LYS A 37 -3.60 1.96 10.61
C LYS A 37 -4.94 2.23 11.30
N GLN A 38 -5.04 3.29 12.08
CA GLN A 38 -6.27 3.69 12.78
C GLN A 38 -7.41 4.00 11.80
N MET A 39 -7.12 4.70 10.71
CA MET A 39 -8.10 4.99 9.66
C MET A 39 -8.67 3.70 9.06
N LYS A 40 -7.78 2.74 8.74
CA LYS A 40 -8.20 1.44 8.22
C LYS A 40 -9.04 0.65 9.24
N GLU A 41 -8.63 0.65 10.51
CA GLU A 41 -9.35 -0.03 11.60
C GLU A 41 -10.70 0.63 11.93
N SER A 42 -10.86 1.91 11.63
CA SER A 42 -12.12 2.65 11.75
C SER A 42 -13.08 2.40 10.59
N GLY A 43 -12.70 1.56 9.62
CA GLY A 43 -13.54 1.20 8.48
C GLY A 43 -13.50 2.18 7.31
N LEU A 44 -12.50 3.07 7.24
CA LEU A 44 -12.35 3.95 6.07
C LEU A 44 -12.14 3.14 4.79
N GLY A 45 -12.75 3.63 3.72
CA GLY A 45 -12.66 3.01 2.40
C GLY A 45 -11.25 3.04 1.83
N GLN A 46 -10.99 2.19 0.84
CA GLN A 46 -9.68 2.15 0.18
C GLN A 46 -9.32 3.49 -0.46
N GLU A 47 -10.28 4.15 -1.10
CA GLU A 47 -10.07 5.44 -1.77
C GLU A 47 -9.64 6.53 -0.77
N GLU A 48 -10.25 6.57 0.41
CA GLU A 48 -9.89 7.52 1.48
C GLU A 48 -8.49 7.24 2.02
N LEU A 49 -8.12 5.97 2.19
CA LEU A 49 -6.77 5.58 2.60
C LEU A 49 -5.73 5.95 1.53
N ILE A 50 -6.05 5.79 0.24
CA ILE A 50 -5.17 6.19 -0.86
C ILE A 50 -4.99 7.71 -0.87
N ALA A 51 -6.08 8.47 -0.78
CA ALA A 51 -6.04 9.92 -0.73
C ALA A 51 -5.19 10.41 0.46
N LYS A 52 -5.29 9.74 1.61
CA LYS A 52 -4.46 10.07 2.77
C LYS A 52 -2.99 9.79 2.54
N VAL A 53 -2.64 8.64 1.94
CA VAL A 53 -1.25 8.35 1.58
C VAL A 53 -0.74 9.43 0.61
N ASP A 54 -1.53 9.84 -0.37
CA ASP A 54 -1.15 10.87 -1.34
C ASP A 54 -0.89 12.22 -0.69
N GLU A 55 -1.75 12.63 0.24
CA GLU A 55 -1.54 13.82 1.08
C GLU A 55 -0.22 13.73 1.86
N MET A 56 0.03 12.60 2.53
CA MET A 56 1.26 12.39 3.31
C MET A 56 2.51 12.45 2.44
N LEU A 57 2.47 11.84 1.25
CA LEU A 57 3.58 11.85 0.31
C LEU A 57 3.81 13.22 -0.33
N GLY A 58 2.74 14.00 -0.55
CA GLY A 58 2.79 15.37 -1.07
C GLY A 58 3.51 16.36 -0.15
N HIS A 59 3.51 16.11 1.16
CA HIS A 59 4.24 16.92 2.14
C HIS A 59 5.73 16.57 2.27
N ILE A 60 6.20 15.51 1.60
CA ILE A 60 7.61 15.10 1.68
C ILE A 60 8.48 16.04 0.85
N THR A 61 9.38 16.77 1.51
CA THR A 61 10.33 17.70 0.89
C THR A 61 11.72 17.10 0.69
N ASP A 62 12.05 16.03 1.40
CA ASP A 62 13.33 15.32 1.31
C ASP A 62 13.49 14.64 -0.07
N GLU A 63 14.54 15.02 -0.80
CA GLU A 63 14.78 14.56 -2.17
C GLU A 63 15.05 13.05 -2.26
N ALA A 64 15.75 12.46 -1.28
CA ALA A 64 16.00 11.02 -1.27
C ALA A 64 14.72 10.23 -1.04
N LYS A 65 13.82 10.74 -0.19
CA LYS A 65 12.48 10.18 0.00
C LYS A 65 11.60 10.38 -1.24
N LYS A 66 11.63 11.55 -1.88
CA LYS A 66 10.91 11.78 -3.15
C LYS A 66 11.36 10.82 -4.25
N GLN A 67 12.65 10.55 -4.36
CA GLN A 67 13.17 9.57 -5.31
C GLN A 67 12.59 8.18 -5.04
N LYS A 68 12.58 7.74 -3.76
CA LYS A 68 11.95 6.47 -3.37
C LYS A 68 10.45 6.43 -3.70
N ILE A 69 9.73 7.52 -3.48
CA ILE A 69 8.31 7.63 -3.83
C ILE A 69 8.12 7.45 -5.34
N HIS A 70 8.94 8.12 -6.15
CA HIS A 70 8.87 8.04 -7.61
C HIS A 70 9.22 6.64 -8.13
N GLU A 71 10.28 6.04 -7.60
CA GLU A 71 10.79 4.74 -8.05
C GLU A 71 9.86 3.57 -7.66
N TYR A 72 9.40 3.54 -6.41
CA TYR A 72 8.66 2.39 -5.86
C TYR A 72 7.15 2.63 -5.74
N GLY A 73 6.70 3.89 -5.72
CA GLY A 73 5.30 4.26 -5.52
C GLY A 73 4.34 3.57 -6.49
N PRO A 74 4.56 3.61 -7.82
CA PRO A 74 3.68 2.95 -8.79
C PRO A 74 3.56 1.44 -8.55
N SER A 75 4.68 0.75 -8.29
CA SER A 75 4.67 -0.68 -8.01
C SER A 75 3.94 -1.01 -6.71
N CYS A 76 4.16 -0.21 -5.66
CA CYS A 76 3.46 -0.38 -4.39
C CYS A 76 1.95 -0.17 -4.51
N ARG A 77 1.49 0.86 -5.25
CA ARG A 77 0.06 1.06 -5.52
C ARG A 77 -0.56 -0.16 -6.19
N LYS A 78 0.08 -0.67 -7.25
CA LYS A 78 -0.38 -1.87 -7.96
C LYS A 78 -0.53 -3.07 -7.02
N ILE A 79 0.44 -3.30 -6.12
CA ILE A 79 0.38 -4.40 -5.14
C ILE A 79 -0.83 -4.26 -4.21
N TYR A 80 -1.13 -3.04 -3.73
CA TYR A 80 -2.29 -2.79 -2.87
C TYR A 80 -3.63 -2.90 -3.64
N GLU A 81 -3.67 -2.46 -4.89
CA GLU A 81 -4.85 -2.62 -5.76
C GLU A 81 -5.13 -4.09 -6.09
N ASP A 82 -4.11 -4.85 -6.45
CA ASP A 82 -4.25 -6.29 -6.74
C ASP A 82 -4.73 -7.06 -5.51
N ARG A 83 -4.29 -6.65 -4.31
CA ARG A 83 -4.80 -7.18 -3.04
C ARG A 83 -6.27 -6.85 -2.86
N TYR A 84 -6.65 -5.58 -2.99
CA TYR A 84 -8.01 -5.13 -2.79
C TYR A 84 -8.99 -5.79 -3.77
N LYS A 85 -8.65 -5.88 -5.06
CA LYS A 85 -9.48 -6.55 -6.07
C LYS A 85 -9.73 -8.02 -5.70
N ARG A 86 -8.70 -8.71 -5.19
CA ARG A 86 -8.83 -10.09 -4.71
C ARG A 86 -9.76 -10.19 -3.50
N ASP A 87 -9.56 -9.33 -2.50
CA ASP A 87 -10.39 -9.33 -1.28
C ASP A 87 -11.87 -9.06 -1.65
N ASN A 88 -12.16 -8.12 -2.56
CA ASN A 88 -13.54 -7.86 -3.02
C ASN A 88 -14.12 -8.99 -3.87
N HIS A 89 -13.30 -9.68 -4.66
CA HIS A 89 -13.75 -10.84 -5.43
C HIS A 89 -14.08 -12.04 -4.52
N GLU A 90 -13.34 -12.22 -3.42
CA GLU A 90 -13.65 -13.24 -2.40
C GLU A 90 -14.97 -12.94 -1.69
N HIS A 91 -15.29 -11.67 -1.40
CA HIS A 91 -16.53 -11.26 -0.74
C HIS A 91 -17.78 -11.29 -1.65
N SER A 92 -17.61 -11.42 -2.97
CA SER A 92 -18.71 -11.50 -3.94
C SER A 92 -19.14 -12.94 -4.26
N LEU A 93 -18.49 -13.94 -3.66
CA LEU A 93 -18.76 -15.37 -3.87
C LEU A 93 -19.55 -16.01 -2.71
N ASP A 94 -20.03 -15.21 -1.75
CA ASP A 94 -20.99 -15.57 -0.70
C ASP A 94 -22.42 -15.12 -1.07
#